data_AF-A0A3B0CIK0-F1
#
_entry.id   AF-A0A3B0CIK0-F1
#
_cell.length_a   1.000
_cell.length_b   1.000
_cell.length_c   1.000
_cell.angle_alpha   90.00
_cell.angle_beta   90.00
_cell.angle_gamma   90.00
#
_symmetry.space_group_name_H-M   'P 1'
#
loop_
_entity.id
_entity.type
_entity.pdbx_description
1 polymer ?
#
loop_
_entity_poly.entity_id
_entity_poly.type
_entity_poly.pdbx_seq_one_letter_code
_entity_poly.pdbx_strand_id
1 'polypeptide(L)' 'MAKPDDRSDNAEKLKRMAQQTAENLEEAEQYLDEHADEISAMEKQDIAAKNERRRSSISGFEEEAQDESNNAE' A
#
# COMPACT_ATOMS: atom_id res chain seq x y z
N MET A 1 -32.87 -10.80 14.71
CA MET A 1 -31.71 -11.49 14.13
C MET A 1 -30.75 -10.42 13.64
N ALA A 2 -29.52 -10.40 14.16
CA ALA A 2 -28.47 -9.57 13.56
C ALA A 2 -28.21 -10.10 12.14
N LYS A 3 -28.10 -9.22 11.15
CA LYS A 3 -27.60 -9.62 9.83
C LYS A 3 -26.16 -10.11 10.01
N PRO A 4 -25.76 -11.22 9.37
CA PRO A 4 -24.33 -11.53 9.25
C PRO A 4 -23.65 -10.38 8.51
N ASP A 5 -22.49 -9.97 9.01
CA ASP A 5 -21.66 -8.95 8.39
C ASP A 5 -21.13 -9.51 7.07
N ASP A 6 -21.30 -8.78 5.97
CA ASP A 6 -20.87 -9.20 4.65
C ASP A 6 -19.42 -8.75 4.41
N ARG A 7 -18.48 -9.68 4.65
CA ARG A 7 -17.04 -9.46 4.49
C ARG A 7 -16.53 -9.93 3.13
N SER A 8 -17.41 -10.33 2.21
CA SER A 8 -17.04 -10.97 0.95
C SER A 8 -16.17 -10.09 0.04
N ASP A 9 -16.25 -8.76 0.17
CA ASP A 9 -15.48 -7.82 -0.64
C ASP A 9 -14.25 -7.22 0.08
N ASN A 10 -14.00 -7.56 1.35
CA ASN A 10 -12.88 -7.02 2.13
C ASN A 10 -11.53 -7.43 1.54
N ALA A 11 -11.36 -8.71 1.21
CA ALA A 11 -10.12 -9.21 0.60
C ALA A 11 -9.83 -8.52 -0.75
N GLU A 12 -10.85 -8.26 -1.56
CA GLU A 12 -10.67 -7.54 -2.82
C GLU A 12 -10.31 -6.07 -2.61
N LYS A 13 -10.95 -5.40 -1.64
CA LYS A 13 -10.63 -4.01 -1.29
C LYS A 13 -9.17 -3.89 -0.85
N LEU A 14 -8.71 -4.79 0.01
CA LEU A 14 -7.32 -4.81 0.50
C LEU A 14 -6.32 -5.03 -0.65
N LYS A 15 -6.59 -5.98 -1.55
CA LYS A 15 -5.78 -6.18 -2.77
C LYS A 15 -5.72 -4.93 -3.65
N ARG A 16 -6.86 -4.25 -3.85
CA ARG A 16 -6.89 -2.98 -4.61
C ARG A 16 -6.07 -1.88 -3.93
N MET A 17 -6.18 -1.74 -2.61
CA MET A 17 -5.39 -0.78 -1.84
C MET A 17 -3.89 -1.09 -1.90
N ALA A 18 -3.51 -2.36 -1.83
CA ALA A 18 -2.11 -2.80 -1.99
C ALA A 18 -1.57 -2.43 -3.38
N GLN A 19 -2.32 -2.73 -4.45
CA GLN A 19 -1.93 -2.38 -5.81
C GLN A 19 -1.77 -0.87 -5.99
N GLN A 20 -2.77 -0.07 -5.58
CA GLN A 20 -2.68 1.39 -5.66
C GLN A 20 -1.48 1.94 -4.86
N THR A 21 -1.18 1.35 -3.70
CA THR A 21 -0.04 1.78 -2.89
C THR A 21 1.29 1.40 -3.55
N ALA A 22 1.35 0.27 -4.23
CA ALA A 22 2.51 -0.17 -5.02
C ALA A 22 2.75 0.74 -6.23
N GLU A 23 1.71 1.11 -6.98
CA GLU A 23 1.80 2.07 -8.08
C GLU A 23 2.34 3.43 -7.58
N ASN A 24 1.80 3.95 -6.47
CA ASN A 24 2.29 5.19 -5.85
C ASN A 24 3.74 5.09 -5.32
N LEU A 25 4.19 3.90 -4.94
CA LEU A 25 5.56 3.65 -4.52
C LEU A 25 6.49 3.70 -5.73
N GLU A 26 6.13 3.00 -6.80
CA GLU A 26 6.90 2.96 -8.05
C GLU A 26 7.04 4.37 -8.67
N GLU A 27 5.94 5.13 -8.75
CA GLU A 27 5.95 6.52 -9.24
C GLU A 27 6.88 7.41 -8.40
N ALA A 28 6.86 7.25 -7.07
CA ALA A 28 7.73 8.03 -6.19
C ALA A 28 9.21 7.63 -6.31
N GLU A 29 9.49 6.35 -6.60
CA GLU A 29 10.85 5.87 -6.86
C GLU A 29 11.38 6.37 -8.21
N GLN A 30 10.56 6.34 -9.25
CA GLN A 30 10.87 6.94 -10.55
C GLN A 30 11.14 8.44 -10.43
N TYR A 31 10.31 9.16 -9.69
CA TYR A 31 10.54 10.58 -9.42
C TYR A 31 11.90 10.85 -8.75
N LEU A 32 12.28 10.02 -7.77
CA LEU A 32 13.60 10.14 -7.13
C LEU A 32 14.73 9.77 -8.09
N ASP A 33 14.56 8.79 -8.96
CA ASP A 33 15.58 8.42 -9.95
C ASP A 33 15.82 9.56 -10.96
N GLU A 34 14.75 10.20 -11.42
CA GLU A 34 14.81 11.28 -12.43
C GLU A 34 15.22 12.64 -11.84
N HIS A 35 14.78 12.97 -10.62
CA HIS A 35 14.86 14.34 -10.08
C HIS A 35 15.64 14.47 -8.77
N ALA A 36 16.29 13.41 -8.27
CA ALA A 36 17.00 13.47 -6.98
C ALA A 36 18.06 14.58 -6.87
N ASP A 37 18.70 14.95 -7.99
CA ASP A 37 19.73 16.00 -8.03
C ASP A 37 19.12 17.41 -8.11
N GLU A 38 17.83 17.52 -8.43
CA GLU A 38 17.09 18.77 -8.60
C GLU A 38 16.33 19.19 -7.34
N ILE A 39 16.08 18.25 -6.43
CA ILE A 39 15.33 18.48 -5.19
C ILE A 39 16.23 18.63 -3.96
N SER A 40 15.67 19.18 -2.89
CA SER A 40 16.41 19.33 -1.63
C SER A 40 16.66 17.98 -0.94
N ALA A 41 17.73 17.91 -0.15
CA ALA A 41 18.03 16.71 0.65
C ALA A 41 16.89 16.35 1.64
N MET A 42 16.19 17.36 2.17
CA MET A 42 15.04 17.17 3.05
C MET A 42 13.88 16.52 2.29
N GLU A 43 13.57 17.02 1.09
CA GLU A 43 12.50 16.47 0.25
C GLU A 43 12.80 15.04 -0.19
N LYS A 44 14.05 14.75 -0.57
CA LYS A 44 14.52 13.39 -0.86
C LYS A 44 14.33 12.45 0.34
N GLN A 45 14.68 12.90 1.54
CA GLN A 45 14.50 12.11 2.77
C GLN A 45 13.01 11.86 3.07
N ASP A 46 12.16 12.86 2.87
CA ASP A 46 10.72 12.74 3.12
C ASP A 46 10.06 11.75 2.16
N ILE A 47 10.44 11.77 0.88
CA ILE A 47 9.94 10.81 -0.12
C ILE A 47 10.43 9.40 0.24
N ALA A 48 11.71 9.23 0.56
CA ALA A 48 12.25 7.93 0.98
C ALA A 48 11.54 7.38 2.23
N ALA A 49 11.28 8.23 3.24
CA ALA A 49 10.56 7.82 4.44
C ALA A 49 9.08 7.48 4.16
N LYS A 50 8.44 8.15 3.19
CA LYS A 50 7.09 7.78 2.72
C LYS A 50 7.12 6.43 2.00
N ASN A 51 8.11 6.19 1.16
CA ASN A 51 8.28 4.92 0.44
C ASN A 51 8.44 3.75 1.40
N GLU A 52 9.24 3.90 2.46
CA GLU A 52 9.39 2.86 3.48
C GLU A 52 8.05 2.53 4.17
N ARG A 53 7.26 3.55 4.51
CA ARG A 53 5.92 3.34 5.07
C ARG A 53 4.98 2.66 4.08
N ARG A 54 5.02 3.01 2.79
CA ARG A 54 4.24 2.34 1.74
C ARG A 54 4.58 0.86 1.64
N ARG A 55 5.86 0.49 1.70
CA ARG A 55 6.31 -0.92 1.71
C ARG A 55 5.70 -1.69 2.89
N SER A 56 5.72 -1.10 4.09
CA SER A 56 5.08 -1.70 5.26
C SER A 56 3.56 -1.81 5.11
N SER A 57 2.90 -0.78 4.55
CA SER A 57 1.45 -0.82 4.32
C SER A 57 1.05 -1.89 3.31
N ILE A 58 1.79 -2.05 2.21
CA ILE A 58 1.55 -3.10 1.21
C ILE A 58 1.60 -4.48 1.87
N SER A 59 2.66 -4.76 2.64
CA SER A 59 2.77 -6.04 3.37
C SER A 59 1.60 -6.27 4.32
N GLY A 60 1.15 -5.23 5.04
CA GLY A 60 0.00 -5.35 5.93
C GLY A 60 -1.32 -5.61 5.18
N PHE A 61 -1.53 -4.95 4.04
CA PHE A 61 -2.71 -5.20 3.20
C PHE A 61 -2.72 -6.61 2.60
N GLU A 62 -1.56 -7.13 2.20
CA GLU A 62 -1.45 -8.50 1.67
C GLU A 62 -1.72 -9.56 2.75
N GLU A 63 -1.19 -9.37 3.95
CA GLU A 63 -1.43 -10.24 5.11
C GLU A 63 -2.92 -10.22 5.50
N GLU A 64 -3.52 -9.03 5.62
CA GLU A 64 -4.94 -8.89 5.96
C GLU A 64 -5.85 -9.43 4.84
N ALA A 65 -5.48 -9.26 3.57
CA ALA A 65 -6.25 -9.81 2.45
C ALA A 65 -6.22 -11.35 2.44
N GLN A 66 -5.10 -11.95 2.85
CA GLN A 66 -4.99 -13.40 3.00
C GLN A 66 -5.85 -13.89 4.16
N ASP A 67 -5.80 -13.22 5.31
CA ASP A 67 -6.62 -13.58 6.46
C ASP A 67 -8.13 -13.43 6.18
N GLU A 68 -8.54 -12.39 5.47
CA GLU A 68 -9.93 -12.22 5.04
C GLU A 68 -10.36 -13.31 4.04
N SER A 69 -9.45 -13.74 3.15
CA SER A 69 -9.73 -14.83 2.22
C SER A 69 -9.88 -16.18 2.94
N ASN A 70 -9.14 -16.39 4.03
CA ASN A 70 -9.20 -17.61 4.83
C ASN A 70 -10.39 -17.62 5.83
N ASN A 71 -10.86 -16.45 6.28
CA ASN A 71 -12.02 -16.32 7.17
C ASN A 71 -13.37 -16.30 6.43
N ALA A 72 -13.35 -16.33 5.09
CA ALA A 72 -14.55 -16.37 4.25
C ALA A 72 -15.13 -17.80 4.07
N GLU A 73 -14.59 -18.81 4.76
CA GLU A 73 -15.09 -20.22 4.75
C GLU A 73 -16.32 -20.47 5.63
#